data_AF-A0A2A2D5V5-F1
#
_entry.id   AF-A0A2A2D5V5-F1
#
_cell.length_a   1.000
_cell.length_b   1.000
_cell.length_c   1.000
_cell.angle_alpha   90.00
_cell.angle_beta   90.00
_cell.angle_gamma   90.00
#
_symmetry.space_group_name_H-M   'P 1'
#
loop_
_entity.id
_entity.type
_entity.pdbx_description
1 polymer ?
#
loop_
_entity_poly.entity_id
_entity_poly.type
_entity_poly.pdbx_seq_one_letter_code
_entity_poly.pdbx_strand_id
1 'polypeptide(L)' 'GLLDAQSRTVNTDMMLAAARALANVVAEDELNANYIIPSVFNDKVAGAVAGAVREAAKAAGTAVTGTTTV' A
#
# COMPACT_ATOMS: atom_id res chain seq x y z
N GLY A 1 6.10 2.94 5.99
CA GLY A 1 4.69 3.27 5.66
C GLY A 1 3.88 3.51 6.91
N LEU A 2 3.42 2.44 7.57
CA LEU A 2 2.56 2.53 8.77
C LEU A 2 3.28 3.20 9.96
N LEU A 3 4.56 2.87 10.17
CA LEU A 3 5.37 3.49 11.22
C LEU A 3 5.52 5.00 10.99
N ASP A 4 5.79 5.41 9.74
CA ASP A 4 5.88 6.83 9.36
C ASP A 4 4.55 7.57 9.50
N ALA A 5 3.43 6.86 9.31
CA ALA A 5 2.08 7.37 9.54
C ALA A 5 1.66 7.32 11.02
N GLN A 6 2.50 6.77 11.91
CA GLN A 6 2.17 6.47 13.31
C GLN A 6 0.83 5.71 13.47
N SER A 7 0.49 4.85 12.50
CA SER A 7 -0.77 4.11 12.53
C SER A 7 -0.77 3.09 13.65
N ARG A 8 -1.87 3.02 14.39
CA ARG A 8 -2.09 2.01 15.45
C ARG A 8 -2.89 0.81 14.98
N THR A 9 -3.49 0.90 13.80
CA THR A 9 -4.38 -0.10 13.23
C THR A 9 -4.01 -0.38 11.78
N VAL A 10 -4.44 -1.55 11.29
CA VAL A 10 -4.35 -1.95 9.89
C VAL A 10 -5.74 -2.36 9.45
N ASN A 11 -6.22 -1.81 8.34
CA ASN A 11 -7.51 -2.15 7.75
C ASN A 11 -7.35 -2.69 6.33
N THR A 12 -8.44 -3.20 5.76
CA THR A 12 -8.46 -3.76 4.40
C THR A 12 -8.05 -2.74 3.33
N ASP A 13 -8.44 -1.47 3.49
CA ASP A 13 -8.10 -0.41 2.53
C ASP A 13 -6.59 -0.17 2.45
N MET A 14 -5.90 -0.21 3.60
CA MET A 14 -4.43 -0.14 3.66
C MET A 14 -3.78 -1.34 2.96
N MET A 15 -4.34 -2.55 3.12
CA MET A 15 -3.84 -3.75 2.43
C MET A 15 -4.07 -3.66 0.93
N LEU A 16 -5.23 -3.17 0.49
CA LEU A 16 -5.55 -2.99 -0.91
C LEU A 16 -4.66 -1.90 -1.55
N ALA A 17 -4.37 -0.83 -0.83
CA ALA A 17 -3.43 0.19 -1.26
C ALA A 17 -2.01 -0.36 -1.44
N ALA A 18 -1.55 -1.23 -0.53
CA ALA A 18 -0.28 -1.92 -0.66
C ALA A 18 -0.25 -2.84 -1.91
N ALA A 19 -1.31 -3.62 -2.12
CA ALA A 19 -1.42 -4.52 -3.28
C ALA A 19 -1.41 -3.75 -4.61
N ARG A 20 -2.15 -2.63 -4.69
CA ARG A 20 -2.15 -1.75 -5.86
C ARG A 20 -0.78 -1.12 -6.09
N ALA A 21 -0.10 -0.69 -5.03
CA ALA A 21 1.25 -0.15 -5.13
C ALA A 21 2.24 -1.20 -5.66
N LEU A 22 2.15 -2.45 -5.21
CA LEU A 22 2.96 -3.56 -5.73
C LEU A 22 2.69 -3.81 -7.21
N ALA A 23 1.42 -3.86 -7.62
CA ALA A 23 1.05 -4.06 -9.02
C ALA A 23 1.57 -2.93 -9.92
N ASN A 24 1.49 -1.68 -9.46
CA ASN A 24 1.93 -0.51 -10.21
C ASN A 24 3.47 -0.38 -10.33
N VAL A 25 4.25 -1.14 -9.55
CA VAL A 25 5.72 -1.15 -9.70
C VAL A 25 6.15 -1.94 -10.93
N VAL A 26 5.34 -2.90 -11.39
CA VAL A 26 5.56 -3.60 -12.65
C VAL A 26 5.02 -2.71 -13.77
N ALA A 27 5.91 -2.25 -14.63
CA ALA A 27 5.51 -1.43 -15.76
C ALA A 27 4.81 -2.29 -16.84
N GLU A 28 3.92 -1.68 -17.64
CA GLU A 28 3.14 -2.40 -18.65
C GLU A 28 4.02 -3.09 -19.71
N ASP A 29 5.19 -2.54 -19.99
CA ASP A 29 6.20 -3.08 -20.90
C ASP A 29 6.99 -4.26 -20.30
N GLU A 30 7.07 -4.35 -18.97
CA GLU A 30 7.70 -5.47 -18.27
C GLU A 30 6.70 -6.61 -17.99
N LEU A 31 5.39 -6.33 -18.05
CA LEU A 31 4.34 -7.28 -17.73
C LEU A 31 4.26 -8.40 -18.78
N ASN A 32 4.62 -9.61 -18.37
CA ASN A 32 4.52 -10.79 -19.21
C ASN A 32 4.23 -12.04 -18.38
N ALA A 33 3.96 -13.18 -19.02
CA ALA A 33 3.61 -14.43 -18.33
C ALA A 33 4.67 -14.91 -17.32
N ASN A 34 5.93 -14.49 -17.48
CA ASN A 34 7.04 -14.84 -16.59
C ASN A 34 7.35 -13.73 -15.58
N TYR A 35 6.69 -12.57 -15.66
CA TYR A 35 6.96 -11.40 -14.81
C TYR A 35 5.65 -10.68 -14.44
N ILE A 36 4.97 -11.25 -13.44
CA ILE A 36 3.68 -10.76 -12.91
C ILE A 36 3.87 -10.05 -11.56
N ILE A 37 4.92 -10.41 -10.82
CA ILE A 37 5.26 -9.86 -9.50
C ILE A 37 6.68 -9.30 -9.59
N PRO A 38 6.94 -8.09 -9.06
CA PRO A 38 8.27 -7.51 -9.11
C PRO A 38 9.25 -8.33 -8.28
N SER A 39 10.53 -8.32 -8.68
CA SER A 39 11.59 -8.97 -7.90
C SER A 39 11.66 -8.42 -6.47
N VAL A 40 11.93 -9.29 -5.49
CA VAL A 40 12.15 -8.90 -4.08
C VAL A 40 13.33 -7.96 -3.87
N PHE A 41 14.22 -7.87 -4.87
CA PHE A 41 15.38 -6.98 -4.87
C PHE A 41 15.12 -5.63 -5.57
N ASN A 42 13.91 -5.40 -6.06
CA ASN A 42 13.54 -4.12 -6.66
C ASN A 42 13.40 -3.07 -5.54
N ASP A 43 14.36 -2.15 -5.49
CA ASP A 43 14.48 -1.08 -4.52
C ASP A 43 13.28 -0.10 -4.52
N LYS A 44 12.61 0.03 -5.67
CA LYS A 44 11.41 0.86 -5.82
C LYS A 44 10.19 0.29 -5.08
N VAL A 45 10.13 -1.03 -4.88
CA VAL A 45 8.98 -1.70 -4.26
C VAL A 45 8.73 -1.18 -2.84
N ALA A 46 9.78 -1.18 -2.01
CA ALA A 46 9.65 -0.79 -0.61
C ALA A 46 9.16 0.66 -0.46
N GLY A 47 9.71 1.58 -1.25
CA GLY A 47 9.31 2.99 -1.25
C GLY A 47 7.88 3.21 -1.75
N ALA A 48 7.51 2.58 -2.87
CA ALA A 48 6.18 2.71 -3.45
C ALA A 48 5.09 2.20 -2.50
N VAL A 49 5.29 1.02 -1.92
CA VAL A 49 4.34 0.43 -0.96
C VAL A 49 4.27 1.26 0.32
N ALA A 50 5.41 1.67 0.87
CA ALA A 50 5.44 2.49 2.08
C ALA A 50 4.71 3.82 1.89
N GLY A 51 4.86 4.47 0.73
CA GLY A 51 4.15 5.70 0.38
C GLY A 51 2.64 5.50 0.30
N ALA A 52 2.19 4.51 -0.48
CA ALA A 52 0.76 4.23 -0.65
C ALA A 52 0.08 3.88 0.67
N VAL A 53 0.69 3.03 1.49
CA VAL A 53 0.15 2.64 2.79
C VAL A 53 0.12 3.82 3.76
N ARG A 54 1.11 4.72 3.72
CA ARG A 54 1.12 5.94 4.54
C ARG A 54 -0.06 6.85 4.18
N GLU A 55 -0.31 7.06 2.90
CA GLU A 55 -1.44 7.89 2.46
C GLU A 55 -2.80 7.25 2.82
N ALA A 56 -2.93 5.93 2.64
CA ALA A 56 -4.12 5.19 3.09
C ALA A 56 -4.32 5.28 4.61
N ALA A 57 -3.24 5.18 5.40
CA ALA A 57 -3.31 5.31 6.85
C ALA A 57 -3.71 6.70 7.31
N LYS A 58 -3.20 7.76 6.67
CA LYS A 58 -3.62 9.13 6.93
C LYS A 58 -5.11 9.35 6.61
N ALA A 59 -5.56 8.84 5.46
CA ALA A 59 -6.97 8.92 5.06
C ALA A 59 -7.89 8.19 6.05
N ALA A 60 -7.49 7.01 6.53
CA ALA A 60 -8.21 6.28 7.57
C ALA A 60 -8.24 7.04 8.91
N GLY A 61 -7.13 7.69 9.29
CA GLY A 61 -7.05 8.53 10.49
C GLY A 61 -8.03 9.72 10.44
N THR A 62 -8.28 10.29 9.27
CA THR A 62 -9.32 11.33 9.09
C THR A 62 -10.74 10.77 9.03
N ALA A 63 -10.93 9.49 8.71
CA ALA A 63 -12.25 8.85 8.67
C ALA A 63 -12.78 8.46 10.07
N VAL A 64 -11.92 8.41 11.10
CA VAL A 64 -12.26 8.04 12.50
C VAL A 64 -13.02 9.15 13.26
N THR A 65 -13.77 10.02 12.57
CA THR A 65 -14.85 10.81 13.20
C THR A 65 -16.24 10.27 12.86
N GLY A 66 -16.36 9.15 12.13
CA GLY A 66 -17.65 8.52 11.87
C GLY A 66 -17.57 7.01 11.91
N THR A 67 -18.40 6.40 12.77
CA THR A 67 -18.84 4.99 12.76
C THR A 67 -17.83 3.93 13.24
N THR A 68 -18.15 2.94 14.07
CA THR A 68 -19.35 2.57 14.83
C THR A 68 -18.89 1.49 15.82
N THR A 69 -19.31 1.63 17.08
CA THR A 69 -19.32 0.59 18.11
C THR A 69 -20.30 -0.53 17.73
N VAL A 70 -19.88 -1.79 17.86
CA VAL A 70 -20.75 -2.93 18.20
C VAL A 70 -19.96 -3.91 19.04
#